data_AF-F2U4Q3-F1
#
_entry.id   AF-F2U4Q3-F1
#
_cell.length_a   1.000
_cell.length_b   1.000
_cell.length_c   1.000
_cell.angle_alpha   90.00
_cell.angle_beta   90.00
_cell.angle_gamma   90.00
#
_symmetry.space_group_name_H-M   'P 1'
#
loop_
_entity.id
_entity.type
_entity.pdbx_description
1 polymer ?
#
loop_
_entity_poly.entity_id
_entity_poly.type
_entity_poly.pdbx_seq_one_letter_code
_entity_poly.pdbx_strand_id
1 'polypeptide(L)'
;MLLLQLCSPISACSCNHCRFQHLSTTTMPDENETEAKTWHTIGSSLFVLLAASIIEFASAADDCNEAKVCDDEYYAWAIACGVISATICFVRLGFLYQKCPVNSKLDVILAIVLLVMWAFAAAFNTSTSGPFSATKNAYFATWIAFVAAAMYTSLALPMAYQALRTRIATVHTGLLLVLFASLVEMSVAGDVCDHEDRCEGRDAFAVAVGAVAATTCFIQLLLFRFAPSIGEPMLKIVAVFLVAWWSAGAAVNTSAKGPFNSSCGGSRGAANGDVQIPKILELFGLGIGERKPVEADGLDDLHTCS
;
A
#
# COMPACT_ATOMS: atom_id res chain seq x y z
N MET A 1 -24.06 -19.35 23.13
CA MET A 1 -24.84 -20.43 22.49
C MET A 1 -25.39 -20.01 21.13
N LEU A 2 -24.63 -19.24 20.33
CA LEU A 2 -25.08 -18.68 19.04
C LEU A 2 -23.93 -18.53 18.01
N LEU A 3 -22.80 -19.22 18.21
CA LEU A 3 -21.60 -19.13 17.38
C LEU A 3 -21.14 -20.47 16.77
N LEU A 4 -21.96 -21.53 16.85
CA LEU A 4 -21.57 -22.88 16.42
C LEU A 4 -22.35 -23.46 15.23
N GLN A 5 -23.05 -22.62 14.45
CA GLN A 5 -23.84 -23.08 13.29
C GLN A 5 -23.24 -22.78 11.90
N LEU A 6 -21.98 -22.36 11.80
CA LEU A 6 -21.31 -22.10 10.51
C LEU A 6 -20.38 -23.21 10.01
N CYS A 7 -20.31 -24.36 10.68
CA CYS A 7 -19.62 -25.54 10.16
C CYS A 7 -20.62 -26.58 9.67
N SER A 8 -21.20 -26.33 8.49
CA SER A 8 -21.66 -27.44 7.65
C SER A 8 -20.44 -28.23 7.18
N PRO A 9 -20.51 -29.57 7.11
CA PRO A 9 -19.38 -30.38 6.71
C PRO A 9 -18.92 -29.95 5.33
N ILE A 10 -17.61 -29.80 5.19
CA ILE A 10 -16.86 -29.69 3.94
C ILE A 10 -17.19 -30.97 3.15
N SER A 11 -18.34 -30.97 2.49
CA SER A 11 -18.68 -31.97 1.50
C SER A 11 -17.70 -31.75 0.39
N ALA A 12 -16.90 -32.77 0.12
CA ALA A 12 -15.89 -32.80 -0.92
C ALA A 12 -16.36 -31.99 -2.14
N CYS A 13 -15.56 -31.02 -2.57
CA CYS A 13 -15.69 -30.43 -3.91
C CYS A 13 -15.53 -31.57 -4.92
N SER A 14 -16.62 -32.29 -5.17
CA SER A 14 -16.74 -33.27 -6.22
C SER A 14 -16.76 -32.48 -7.51
N CYS A 15 -15.55 -32.27 -8.04
CA CYS A 15 -15.27 -31.63 -9.32
C CYS A 15 -15.69 -32.53 -10.50
N ASN A 16 -16.91 -33.09 -10.44
CA ASN A 16 -17.45 -34.10 -11.36
C ASN A 16 -18.62 -33.57 -12.20
N HIS A 17 -18.73 -32.25 -12.39
CA HIS A 17 -19.78 -31.65 -13.22
C HIS A 17 -19.25 -30.72 -14.31
N CYS A 18 -18.21 -31.14 -15.02
CA CYS A 18 -17.98 -30.68 -16.39
C CYS A 18 -18.82 -31.54 -17.36
N ARG A 19 -20.15 -31.40 -17.32
CA ARG A 19 -21.03 -31.93 -18.36
C ARG A 19 -21.18 -30.86 -19.44
N PHE A 20 -20.37 -31.00 -20.49
CA PHE A 20 -20.44 -30.30 -21.76
C PHE A 20 -21.90 -30.17 -22.24
N GLN A 21 -22.45 -28.95 -22.19
CA GLN A 21 -23.57 -28.57 -23.05
C GLN A 21 -23.01 -27.71 -24.18
N HIS A 22 -22.79 -28.36 -25.32
CA HIS A 22 -22.74 -27.71 -26.62
C HIS A 22 -24.08 -26.99 -26.86
N LEU A 23 -24.11 -25.65 -26.92
CA LEU A 23 -25.08 -24.97 -27.79
C LEU A 23 -24.72 -23.50 -28.09
N SER A 24 -24.69 -23.21 -29.39
CA SER A 24 -24.92 -21.93 -30.07
C SER A 24 -23.82 -20.86 -30.04
N THR A 25 -22.98 -20.93 -31.06
CA THR A 25 -22.11 -19.86 -31.58
C THR A 25 -22.91 -18.72 -32.20
N THR A 26 -23.12 -17.65 -31.43
CA THR A 26 -23.29 -16.29 -31.95
C THR A 26 -22.10 -15.47 -31.48
N THR A 27 -21.35 -14.90 -32.42
CA THR A 27 -20.11 -14.14 -32.22
C THR A 27 -20.38 -12.82 -31.49
N MET A 28 -20.63 -12.89 -30.19
CA MET A 28 -20.42 -11.76 -29.28
C MET A 28 -18.93 -11.70 -28.92
N PRO A 29 -18.34 -10.50 -28.75
CA PRO A 29 -16.95 -10.38 -28.30
C PRO A 29 -16.73 -11.26 -27.06
N ASP A 30 -15.67 -12.06 -27.11
CA ASP A 30 -15.39 -13.22 -26.23
C ASP A 30 -15.51 -12.85 -24.74
N GLU A 31 -16.65 -13.18 -24.12
CA GLU A 31 -16.86 -13.01 -22.67
C GLU A 31 -15.76 -13.72 -21.85
N ASN A 32 -15.23 -14.82 -22.40
CA ASN A 32 -14.13 -15.60 -21.84
C ASN A 32 -12.82 -14.80 -21.69
N GLU A 33 -12.51 -13.87 -22.60
CA GLU A 33 -11.26 -13.10 -22.56
C GLU A 33 -11.29 -12.08 -21.41
N THR A 34 -12.44 -11.41 -21.23
CA THR A 34 -12.62 -10.41 -20.17
C THR A 34 -12.57 -11.04 -18.79
N GLU A 35 -13.15 -12.23 -18.64
CA GLU A 35 -13.13 -12.97 -17.39
C GLU A 35 -11.70 -13.38 -16.99
N ALA A 36 -10.93 -13.97 -17.92
CA ALA A 36 -9.56 -14.40 -17.65
C ALA A 36 -8.67 -13.21 -17.20
N LYS A 37 -8.79 -12.07 -17.88
CA LYS A 37 -8.03 -10.85 -17.53
C LYS A 37 -8.37 -10.34 -16.13
N THR A 38 -9.65 -10.43 -15.73
CA THR A 38 -10.11 -10.00 -14.40
C THR A 38 -9.50 -10.87 -13.31
N TRP A 39 -9.54 -12.21 -13.47
CA TRP A 39 -8.95 -13.15 -12.51
C TRP A 39 -7.44 -12.95 -12.35
N HIS A 40 -6.70 -12.73 -13.45
CA HIS A 40 -5.27 -12.43 -13.38
C HIS A 40 -4.99 -11.14 -12.60
N THR A 41 -5.81 -10.11 -12.79
CA THR A 41 -5.64 -8.82 -12.10
C THR A 41 -5.93 -8.96 -10.60
N ILE A 42 -6.99 -9.68 -10.22
CA ILE A 42 -7.32 -9.98 -8.82
C ILE A 42 -6.21 -10.80 -8.15
N GLY A 43 -5.72 -11.85 -8.82
CA GLY A 43 -4.62 -12.66 -8.31
C GLY A 43 -3.35 -11.82 -8.10
N SER A 44 -3.05 -10.92 -9.03
CA SER A 44 -1.90 -10.02 -8.93
C SER A 44 -2.02 -9.05 -7.76
N SER A 45 -3.19 -8.42 -7.55
CA SER A 45 -3.39 -7.51 -6.42
C SER A 45 -3.29 -8.23 -5.07
N LEU A 46 -3.89 -9.42 -4.95
CA LEU A 46 -3.78 -10.25 -3.75
C LEU A 46 -2.35 -10.74 -3.49
N PHE A 47 -1.59 -11.05 -4.54
CA PHE A 47 -0.18 -11.44 -4.39
C PHE A 47 0.69 -10.29 -3.89
N VAL A 48 0.52 -9.09 -4.46
CA VAL A 48 1.22 -7.89 -3.99
C VAL A 48 0.83 -7.58 -2.54
N LEU A 49 -0.46 -7.67 -2.21
CA LEU A 49 -0.95 -7.49 -0.84
C LEU A 49 -0.34 -8.51 0.13
N LEU A 50 -0.28 -9.78 -0.26
CA LEU A 50 0.36 -10.84 0.51
C LEU A 50 1.83 -10.53 0.78
N ALA A 51 2.60 -10.20 -0.26
CA ALA A 51 4.02 -9.89 -0.13
C ALA A 51 4.27 -8.69 0.78
N ALA A 52 3.51 -7.61 0.61
CA ALA A 52 3.60 -6.42 1.44
C ALA A 52 3.23 -6.71 2.91
N SER A 53 2.19 -7.51 3.13
CA SER A 53 1.78 -7.96 4.47
C SER A 53 2.88 -8.79 5.16
N ILE A 54 3.59 -9.62 4.39
CA ILE A 54 4.73 -10.43 4.88
C ILE A 54 5.90 -9.54 5.30
N ILE A 55 6.24 -8.55 4.46
CA ILE A 55 7.33 -7.61 4.74
C ILE A 55 7.01 -6.78 5.98
N GLU A 56 5.77 -6.28 6.12
CA GLU A 56 5.34 -5.52 7.29
C GLU A 56 5.46 -6.36 8.57
N PHE A 57 4.85 -7.56 8.63
CA PHE A 57 4.91 -8.34 9.86
C PHE A 57 6.34 -8.74 10.21
N ALA A 58 7.17 -9.11 9.23
CA ALA A 58 8.53 -9.54 9.47
C ALA A 58 9.39 -8.39 10.00
N SER A 59 9.22 -7.20 9.43
CA SER A 59 9.93 -6.00 9.88
C SER A 59 9.48 -5.59 11.28
N ALA A 60 8.17 -5.57 11.56
CA ALA A 60 7.69 -5.29 12.91
C ALA A 60 8.19 -6.30 13.93
N ALA A 61 8.21 -7.59 13.60
CA ALA A 61 8.69 -8.64 14.49
C ALA A 61 10.20 -8.52 14.77
N ASP A 62 10.99 -8.13 13.78
CA ASP A 62 12.43 -7.89 13.93
C ASP A 62 12.71 -6.67 14.81
N ASP A 63 12.08 -5.53 14.51
CA ASP A 63 12.21 -4.30 15.31
C ASP A 63 11.75 -4.52 16.77
N CYS A 64 10.63 -5.23 16.97
CA CYS A 64 10.10 -5.66 18.27
C CYS A 64 11.14 -6.46 19.08
N ASN A 65 11.78 -7.44 18.44
CA ASN A 65 12.77 -8.32 19.07
C ASN A 65 14.08 -7.59 19.36
N GLU A 66 14.56 -6.76 18.44
CA GLU A 66 15.80 -5.99 18.60
C GLU A 66 15.68 -4.95 19.72
N ALA A 67 14.57 -4.19 19.73
CA ALA A 67 14.33 -3.17 20.75
C ALA A 67 13.83 -3.74 22.10
N LYS A 68 13.47 -5.03 22.16
CA LYS A 68 12.89 -5.70 23.35
C LYS A 68 11.62 -5.01 23.87
N VAL A 69 10.84 -4.42 22.96
CA VAL A 69 9.60 -3.69 23.25
C VAL A 69 8.39 -4.42 22.68
N CYS A 70 8.41 -5.75 22.66
CA CYS A 70 7.30 -6.53 22.10
C CYS A 70 5.98 -6.43 22.87
N ASP A 71 6.01 -5.86 24.08
CA ASP A 71 4.81 -5.52 24.85
C ASP A 71 4.20 -4.18 24.41
N ASP A 72 4.84 -3.46 23.48
CA ASP A 72 4.32 -2.24 22.89
C ASP A 72 3.17 -2.53 21.92
N GLU A 73 2.02 -1.90 22.19
CA GLU A 73 0.78 -2.04 21.45
C GLU A 73 0.94 -1.67 19.97
N TYR A 74 1.86 -0.75 19.64
CA TYR A 74 2.13 -0.30 18.27
C TYR A 74 2.72 -1.40 17.39
N TYR A 75 3.75 -2.11 17.87
CA TYR A 75 4.35 -3.22 17.14
C TYR A 75 3.44 -4.44 17.11
N ALA A 76 2.74 -4.73 18.21
CA ALA A 76 1.77 -5.82 18.27
C ALA A 76 0.65 -5.63 17.24
N TRP A 77 0.15 -4.39 17.08
CA TRP A 77 -0.83 -4.04 16.06
C TRP A 77 -0.30 -4.26 14.63
N ALA A 78 0.90 -3.77 14.31
CA ALA A 78 1.48 -3.94 12.97
C ALA A 78 1.71 -5.42 12.63
N ILE A 79 2.22 -6.23 13.58
CA ILE A 79 2.36 -7.68 13.41
C ILE A 79 1.00 -8.32 13.15
N ALA A 80 -0.03 -7.96 13.93
CA ALA A 80 -1.37 -8.50 13.77
C ALA A 80 -1.98 -8.17 12.40
N CYS A 81 -1.88 -6.91 11.95
CA CYS A 81 -2.34 -6.49 10.63
C CYS A 81 -1.68 -7.30 9.50
N GLY A 82 -0.35 -7.41 9.53
CA GLY A 82 0.40 -8.18 8.56
C GLY A 82 0.03 -9.67 8.54
N VAL A 83 -0.06 -10.33 9.70
CA VAL A 83 -0.40 -11.76 9.81
C VAL A 83 -1.84 -12.05 9.37
N ILE A 84 -2.81 -11.24 9.81
CA ILE A 84 -4.23 -11.40 9.42
C ILE A 84 -4.38 -11.21 7.91
N SER A 85 -3.81 -10.14 7.36
CA SER A 85 -3.85 -9.85 5.93
C SER A 85 -3.18 -10.95 5.10
N ALA A 86 -1.98 -11.39 5.50
CA ALA A 86 -1.27 -12.46 4.82
C ALA A 86 -2.07 -13.78 4.82
N THR A 87 -2.70 -14.12 5.94
CA THR A 87 -3.54 -15.32 6.05
C THR A 87 -4.74 -15.24 5.11
N ILE A 88 -5.47 -14.12 5.08
CA ILE A 88 -6.61 -13.91 4.19
C ILE A 88 -6.18 -14.01 2.72
N CYS A 89 -5.09 -13.33 2.35
CA CYS A 89 -4.59 -13.31 0.98
C CYS A 89 -4.12 -14.71 0.54
N PHE A 90 -3.39 -15.42 1.40
CA PHE A 90 -2.91 -16.77 1.13
C PHE A 90 -4.07 -17.75 0.90
N VAL A 91 -5.07 -17.76 1.78
CA VAL A 91 -6.26 -18.62 1.63
C VAL A 91 -7.02 -18.28 0.35
N ARG A 92 -7.22 -16.99 0.05
CA ARG A 92 -7.94 -16.58 -1.16
C ARG A 92 -7.19 -16.94 -2.44
N LEU A 93 -5.88 -16.72 -2.48
CA LEU A 93 -5.01 -17.15 -3.59
C LEU A 93 -5.05 -18.67 -3.76
N GLY A 94 -5.09 -19.44 -2.68
CA GLY A 94 -5.29 -20.89 -2.72
C GLY A 94 -6.58 -21.28 -3.44
N PHE A 95 -7.70 -20.65 -3.11
CA PHE A 95 -8.97 -20.87 -3.81
C PHE A 95 -8.92 -20.47 -5.29
N LEU A 96 -8.23 -19.36 -5.62
CA LEU A 96 -8.03 -18.96 -7.02
C LEU A 96 -7.21 -20.00 -7.79
N TYR A 97 -6.13 -20.50 -7.21
CA TYR A 97 -5.27 -21.50 -7.82
C TYR A 97 -6.00 -22.83 -8.04
N GLN A 98 -6.82 -23.25 -7.07
CA GLN A 98 -7.65 -24.46 -7.18
C GLN A 98 -8.87 -24.28 -8.10
N LYS A 99 -9.09 -23.07 -8.63
CA LYS A 99 -10.29 -22.71 -9.42
C LYS A 99 -11.60 -23.01 -8.67
N CYS A 100 -11.57 -22.91 -7.34
CA CYS A 100 -12.76 -23.08 -6.52
C CYS A 100 -13.62 -21.82 -6.61
N PRO A 101 -14.90 -21.94 -7.04
CA PRO A 101 -15.78 -20.79 -7.10
C PRO A 101 -16.06 -20.31 -5.67
N VAL A 102 -15.61 -19.10 -5.36
CA VAL A 102 -15.93 -18.41 -4.11
C VAL A 102 -17.13 -17.50 -4.37
N ASN A 103 -18.02 -17.37 -3.40
CA ASN A 103 -19.16 -16.47 -3.48
C ASN A 103 -18.67 -15.02 -3.65
N SER A 104 -19.13 -14.33 -4.69
CA SER A 104 -18.74 -12.93 -4.98
C SER A 104 -19.03 -11.97 -3.82
N LYS A 105 -20.05 -12.25 -2.99
CA LYS A 105 -20.32 -11.48 -1.77
C LYS A 105 -19.18 -11.62 -0.75
N LEU A 106 -18.60 -12.81 -0.63
CA LEU A 106 -17.46 -13.03 0.26
C LEU A 106 -16.25 -12.23 -0.22
N ASP A 107 -15.98 -12.20 -1.53
CA ASP A 107 -14.88 -11.41 -2.09
C ASP A 107 -15.02 -9.91 -1.78
N VAL A 108 -16.23 -9.37 -1.89
CA VAL A 108 -16.49 -7.97 -1.52
C VAL A 108 -16.29 -7.71 -0.04
N ILE A 109 -16.78 -8.61 0.82
CA ILE A 109 -16.58 -8.49 2.28
C ILE A 109 -15.08 -8.51 2.59
N LEU A 110 -14.32 -9.47 2.05
CA LEU A 110 -12.88 -9.58 2.26
C LEU A 110 -12.16 -8.32 1.76
N ALA A 111 -12.52 -7.82 0.58
CA ALA A 111 -11.88 -6.64 0.02
C ALA A 111 -12.13 -5.39 0.86
N ILE A 112 -13.37 -5.15 1.30
CA ILE A 112 -13.71 -4.02 2.17
C ILE A 112 -13.00 -4.13 3.52
N VAL A 113 -13.00 -5.33 4.13
CA VAL A 113 -12.30 -5.56 5.41
C VAL A 113 -10.82 -5.26 5.28
N LEU A 114 -10.16 -5.78 4.24
CA LEU A 114 -8.74 -5.51 3.98
C LEU A 114 -8.49 -4.02 3.72
N LEU A 115 -9.33 -3.36 2.92
CA LEU A 115 -9.19 -1.93 2.62
C LEU A 115 -9.30 -1.08 3.89
N VAL A 116 -10.32 -1.32 4.71
CA VAL A 116 -10.54 -0.57 5.95
C VAL A 116 -9.39 -0.82 6.92
N MET A 117 -9.01 -2.09 7.12
CA MET A 117 -7.90 -2.45 7.99
C MET A 117 -6.61 -1.78 7.55
N TRP A 118 -6.28 -1.82 6.26
CA TRP A 118 -5.05 -1.20 5.74
C TRP A 118 -5.11 0.32 5.71
N ALA A 119 -6.31 0.93 5.65
CA ALA A 119 -6.44 2.38 5.84
C ALA A 119 -6.01 2.78 7.26
N PHE A 120 -6.49 2.04 8.27
CA PHE A 120 -6.08 2.26 9.66
C PHE A 120 -4.62 1.91 9.91
N ALA A 121 -4.15 0.78 9.37
CA ALA A 121 -2.74 0.38 9.49
C ALA A 121 -1.83 1.42 8.85
N ALA A 122 -2.16 1.96 7.69
CA ALA A 122 -1.36 3.02 7.08
C ALA A 122 -1.36 4.30 7.91
N ALA A 123 -2.50 4.75 8.42
CA ALA A 123 -2.56 5.93 9.27
C ALA A 123 -1.78 5.75 10.60
N PHE A 124 -1.94 4.59 11.25
CA PHE A 124 -1.37 4.35 12.57
C PHE A 124 0.10 3.93 12.50
N ASN A 125 0.43 2.96 11.62
CA ASN A 125 1.76 2.37 11.56
C ASN A 125 2.81 3.41 11.12
N THR A 126 2.42 4.35 10.26
CA THR A 126 3.32 5.37 9.71
C THR A 126 3.17 6.74 10.34
N SER A 127 2.45 6.85 11.44
CA SER A 127 2.39 8.08 12.25
C SER A 127 3.73 8.31 12.96
N THR A 128 3.98 9.53 13.44
CA THR A 128 5.14 9.91 14.26
C THR A 128 5.32 9.02 15.49
N SER A 129 4.21 8.62 16.12
CA SER A 129 4.18 7.70 17.26
C SER A 129 4.08 6.23 16.87
N GLY A 130 3.99 5.96 15.57
CA GLY A 130 3.85 4.63 15.03
C GLY A 130 5.18 3.85 15.02
N PRO A 131 5.10 2.52 14.88
CA PRO A 131 6.27 1.64 14.81
C PRO A 131 7.15 1.95 13.59
N PHE A 132 6.58 2.55 12.54
CA PHE A 132 7.29 2.89 11.30
C PHE A 132 7.21 4.39 11.04
N SER A 133 7.58 5.23 12.01
CA SER A 133 7.68 6.68 11.79
C SER A 133 8.82 7.07 10.83
N ALA A 134 9.90 6.28 10.80
CA ALA A 134 10.99 6.45 9.85
C ALA A 134 10.71 5.74 8.52
N THR A 135 11.13 6.34 7.40
CA THR A 135 11.01 5.79 6.04
C THR A 135 11.93 4.57 5.83
N LYS A 136 11.52 3.42 6.38
CA LYS A 136 12.14 2.10 6.21
C LYS A 136 11.30 1.20 5.30
N ASN A 137 11.77 -0.02 5.03
CA ASN A 137 11.04 -1.00 4.21
C ASN A 137 9.60 -1.23 4.69
N ALA A 138 9.38 -1.28 6.00
CA ALA A 138 8.07 -1.49 6.60
C ALA A 138 7.10 -0.35 6.27
N TYR A 139 7.56 0.91 6.35
CA TYR A 139 6.79 2.10 5.95
C TYR A 139 6.22 1.94 4.54
N PHE A 140 7.07 1.60 3.57
CA PHE A 140 6.64 1.42 2.18
C PHE A 140 5.76 0.19 2.01
N ALA A 141 6.04 -0.90 2.71
CA ALA A 141 5.21 -2.10 2.69
C ALA A 141 3.78 -1.81 3.16
N THR A 142 3.59 -1.04 4.23
CA THR A 142 2.27 -0.62 4.71
C THR A 142 1.48 0.11 3.61
N TRP A 143 2.10 1.05 2.92
CA TRP A 143 1.45 1.80 1.83
C TRP A 143 1.16 0.93 0.60
N ILE A 144 2.08 0.05 0.21
CA ILE A 144 1.89 -0.89 -0.89
C ILE A 144 0.70 -1.82 -0.58
N ALA A 145 0.60 -2.30 0.65
CA ALA A 145 -0.52 -3.12 1.10
C ALA A 145 -1.85 -2.36 1.03
N PHE A 146 -1.88 -1.11 1.50
CA PHE A 146 -3.08 -0.28 1.38
C PHE A 146 -3.53 -0.08 -0.07
N VAL A 147 -2.60 0.27 -0.98
CA VAL A 147 -2.92 0.43 -2.41
C VAL A 147 -3.39 -0.89 -3.03
N ALA A 148 -2.74 -2.01 -2.72
CA ALA A 148 -3.13 -3.32 -3.23
C ALA A 148 -4.53 -3.75 -2.73
N ALA A 149 -4.87 -3.43 -1.47
CA ALA A 149 -6.21 -3.64 -0.92
C ALA A 149 -7.28 -2.76 -1.59
N ALA A 150 -6.95 -1.50 -1.91
CA ALA A 150 -7.82 -0.62 -2.68
C ALA A 150 -8.04 -1.13 -4.11
N MET A 151 -6.98 -1.60 -4.77
CA MET A 151 -7.08 -2.24 -6.08
C MET A 151 -7.95 -3.49 -6.04
N TYR A 152 -7.72 -4.38 -5.07
CA TYR A 152 -8.55 -5.57 -4.88
C TYR A 152 -10.03 -5.22 -4.68
N THR A 153 -10.32 -4.19 -3.88
CA THR A 153 -11.70 -3.70 -3.67
C THR A 153 -12.33 -3.16 -4.94
N SER A 154 -11.58 -2.40 -5.73
CA SER A 154 -12.05 -1.86 -7.02
C SER A 154 -12.43 -2.95 -8.03
N LEU A 155 -11.81 -4.14 -7.92
CA LEU A 155 -12.08 -5.30 -8.77
C LEU A 155 -13.22 -6.17 -8.22
N ALA A 156 -13.30 -6.34 -6.89
CA ALA A 156 -14.31 -7.17 -6.23
C ALA A 156 -15.71 -6.53 -6.27
N LEU A 157 -15.82 -5.21 -6.08
CA LEU A 157 -17.12 -4.51 -6.02
C LEU A 157 -17.97 -4.67 -7.29
N PRO A 158 -17.43 -4.44 -8.51
CA PRO A 158 -18.19 -4.61 -9.74
C PRO A 158 -18.66 -6.05 -9.99
N MET A 159 -17.93 -7.05 -9.49
CA MET A 159 -18.29 -8.46 -9.64
C MET A 159 -19.53 -8.84 -8.83
N ALA A 160 -19.68 -8.33 -7.61
CA ALA A 160 -20.84 -8.63 -6.78
C ALA A 160 -22.07 -7.79 -7.15
N TYR A 161 -21.86 -6.57 -7.66
CA TYR A 161 -22.94 -5.66 -7.98
C TYR A 161 -23.00 -5.33 -9.48
N GLN A 162 -23.31 -6.34 -10.30
CA GLN A 162 -23.58 -6.10 -11.73
C GLN A 162 -24.77 -5.15 -11.97
N ALA A 163 -25.75 -5.08 -11.06
CA ALA A 163 -26.85 -4.12 -11.11
C ALA A 163 -26.46 -2.69 -10.66
N LEU A 164 -25.40 -2.53 -9.87
CA LEU A 164 -24.85 -1.23 -9.50
C LEU A 164 -23.85 -0.73 -10.56
N ARG A 165 -23.30 -1.64 -11.38
CA ARG A 165 -22.38 -1.38 -12.50
C ARG A 165 -22.97 -0.44 -13.56
N THR A 166 -24.30 -0.34 -13.67
CA THR A 166 -24.98 0.65 -14.53
C THR A 166 -25.18 2.01 -13.86
N ARG A 167 -24.97 2.13 -12.54
CA ARG A 167 -25.08 3.39 -11.78
C ARG A 167 -23.76 3.95 -11.26
N ILE A 168 -22.75 3.11 -11.05
CA ILE A 168 -21.39 3.54 -10.73
C ILE A 168 -20.69 3.79 -12.05
N ALA A 169 -20.53 5.08 -12.39
CA ALA A 169 -19.68 5.54 -13.47
C ALA A 169 -18.34 4.80 -13.44
N THR A 170 -17.79 4.48 -14.61
CA THR A 170 -16.45 3.90 -14.78
C THR A 170 -15.48 4.59 -13.84
N VAL A 171 -15.19 3.94 -12.70
CA VAL A 171 -14.35 4.55 -11.68
C VAL A 171 -12.95 4.64 -12.27
N HIS A 172 -12.46 5.85 -12.49
CA HIS A 172 -11.11 6.05 -13.00
C HIS A 172 -10.12 5.65 -11.91
N THR A 173 -9.64 4.40 -11.96
CA THR A 173 -8.71 3.83 -10.99
C THR A 173 -7.52 4.75 -10.72
N GLY A 174 -6.98 5.39 -11.76
CA GLY A 174 -5.90 6.37 -11.62
C GLY A 174 -6.26 7.59 -10.76
N LEU A 175 -7.50 8.09 -10.85
CA LEU A 175 -7.96 9.23 -10.05
C LEU A 175 -8.16 8.86 -8.58
N LEU A 176 -8.63 7.63 -8.31
CA LEU A 176 -8.66 7.11 -6.94
C LEU A 176 -7.25 6.92 -6.38
N LEU A 177 -6.32 6.38 -7.16
CA LEU A 177 -4.93 6.23 -6.72
C LEU A 177 -4.30 7.58 -6.36
N VAL A 178 -4.46 8.60 -7.21
CA VAL A 178 -3.94 9.94 -6.91
C VAL A 178 -4.66 10.58 -5.72
N LEU A 179 -5.99 10.41 -5.60
CA LEU A 179 -6.74 10.86 -4.43
C LEU A 179 -6.17 10.26 -3.14
N PHE A 180 -6.00 8.94 -3.11
CA PHE A 180 -5.43 8.26 -1.95
C PHE A 180 -4.01 8.74 -1.67
N ALA A 181 -3.11 8.74 -2.67
CA ALA A 181 -1.76 9.24 -2.49
C ALA A 181 -1.71 10.69 -1.95
N SER A 182 -2.66 11.54 -2.36
CA SER A 182 -2.75 12.93 -1.90
C SER A 182 -3.23 13.05 -0.46
N LEU A 183 -4.19 12.21 -0.05
CA LEU A 183 -4.64 12.15 1.35
C LEU A 183 -3.53 11.68 2.29
N VAL A 184 -2.73 10.73 1.82
CA VAL A 184 -1.57 10.18 2.53
C VAL A 184 -0.48 11.22 2.72
N GLU A 185 -0.08 11.88 1.64
CA GLU A 185 0.94 12.92 1.70
C GLU A 185 0.48 14.09 2.59
N MET A 186 -0.79 14.49 2.50
CA MET A 186 -1.40 15.47 3.39
C MET A 186 -1.38 15.03 4.86
N SER A 187 -1.71 13.77 5.17
CA SER A 187 -1.73 13.29 6.57
C SER A 187 -0.32 13.25 7.17
N VAL A 188 0.67 12.77 6.40
CA VAL A 188 2.06 12.70 6.85
C VAL A 188 2.65 14.10 7.01
N ALA A 189 2.40 15.00 6.05
CA ALA A 189 2.83 16.39 6.17
C ALA A 189 2.15 17.11 7.35
N GLY A 190 0.89 16.78 7.63
CA GLY A 190 0.12 17.34 8.75
C GLY A 190 0.73 16.97 10.11
N ASP A 191 1.14 15.70 10.25
CA ASP A 191 1.81 15.20 11.46
C ASP A 191 3.18 15.87 11.66
N VAL A 192 3.96 16.07 10.59
CA VAL A 192 5.20 16.87 10.64
C VAL A 192 4.93 18.31 11.10
N CYS A 193 3.86 18.93 10.58
CA CYS A 193 3.46 20.28 10.98
C CYS A 193 3.03 20.38 12.44
N ASP A 194 2.42 19.34 13.01
CA ASP A 194 2.00 19.31 14.42
C ASP A 194 3.22 19.16 15.35
N HIS A 195 4.22 18.39 14.93
CA HIS A 195 5.41 18.12 15.75
C HIS A 195 6.34 19.33 15.93
N GLU A 196 6.46 20.19 14.91
CA GLU A 196 7.33 21.39 14.95
C GLU A 196 6.66 22.62 15.59
N ASP A 197 5.45 22.48 16.15
CA ASP A 197 4.60 23.56 16.70
C ASP A 197 4.34 24.73 15.74
N ARG A 198 4.73 24.61 14.46
CA ARG A 198 4.57 25.63 13.41
C ARG A 198 4.45 24.99 12.03
N CYS A 199 3.29 25.16 11.40
CA CYS A 199 3.07 24.79 10.02
C CYS A 199 3.31 25.99 9.10
N GLU A 200 4.57 26.31 8.82
CA GLU A 200 4.96 27.44 7.96
C GLU A 200 5.89 26.99 6.82
N GLY A 201 6.00 27.82 5.78
CA GLY A 201 6.96 27.60 4.70
C GLY A 201 6.76 26.29 3.94
N ARG A 202 7.73 25.37 4.06
CA ARG A 202 7.80 24.14 3.26
C ARG A 202 6.90 23.03 3.79
N ASP A 203 6.69 22.98 5.09
CA ASP A 203 5.87 21.94 5.72
C ASP A 203 4.39 22.24 5.45
N ALA A 204 3.99 23.52 5.57
CA ALA A 204 2.69 23.99 5.11
C ALA A 204 2.47 23.77 3.61
N PHE A 205 3.52 23.93 2.79
CA PHE A 205 3.43 23.64 1.36
C PHE A 205 3.19 22.16 1.09
N ALA A 206 3.85 21.25 1.81
CA ALA A 206 3.59 19.81 1.69
C ALA A 206 2.15 19.46 2.05
N VAL A 207 1.62 19.97 3.17
CA VAL A 207 0.19 19.79 3.51
C VAL A 207 -0.73 20.29 2.39
N ALA A 208 -0.42 21.47 1.83
CA ALA A 208 -1.19 22.07 0.76
C ALA A 208 -1.14 21.24 -0.55
N VAL A 209 -0.01 20.60 -0.87
CA VAL A 209 0.13 19.78 -2.07
C VAL A 209 -0.91 18.65 -2.06
N GLY A 210 -0.95 17.89 -0.97
CA GLY A 210 -1.88 16.79 -0.79
C GLY A 210 -3.32 17.25 -0.65
N ALA A 211 -3.59 18.31 0.11
CA ALA A 211 -4.95 18.84 0.28
C ALA A 211 -5.56 19.31 -1.05
N VAL A 212 -4.81 20.03 -1.87
CA VAL A 212 -5.27 20.52 -3.19
C VAL A 212 -5.45 19.37 -4.17
N ALA A 213 -4.51 18.43 -4.22
CA ALA A 213 -4.61 17.28 -5.12
C ALA A 213 -5.79 16.36 -4.73
N ALA A 214 -6.00 16.12 -3.44
CA ALA A 214 -7.15 15.35 -2.93
C ALA A 214 -8.47 16.04 -3.27
N THR A 215 -8.57 17.35 -3.01
CA THR A 215 -9.78 18.13 -3.33
C THR A 215 -10.08 18.11 -4.83
N THR A 216 -9.05 18.27 -5.67
CA THR A 216 -9.20 18.24 -7.13
C THR A 216 -9.67 16.87 -7.61
N CYS A 217 -9.08 15.79 -7.11
CA CYS A 217 -9.52 14.43 -7.45
C CYS A 217 -10.95 14.16 -6.98
N PHE A 218 -11.32 14.61 -5.78
CA PHE A 218 -12.67 14.47 -5.25
C PHE A 218 -13.70 15.22 -6.12
N ILE A 219 -13.45 16.48 -6.47
CA ILE A 219 -14.32 17.27 -7.36
C ILE A 219 -14.47 16.56 -8.72
N GLN A 220 -13.38 16.06 -9.29
CA GLN A 220 -13.42 15.36 -10.57
C GLN A 220 -14.23 14.06 -10.49
N LEU A 221 -14.17 13.32 -9.37
CA LEU A 221 -15.04 12.16 -9.13
C LEU A 221 -16.52 12.56 -9.04
N LEU A 222 -16.85 13.67 -8.37
CA LEU A 222 -18.21 14.21 -8.32
C LEU A 222 -18.69 14.63 -9.72
N LEU A 223 -17.85 15.26 -10.53
CA LEU A 223 -18.17 15.63 -11.91
C LEU A 223 -18.48 14.40 -12.77
N PHE A 224 -17.69 13.34 -12.67
CA PHE A 224 -18.01 12.08 -13.34
C PHE A 224 -19.34 11.49 -12.88
N ARG A 225 -19.68 11.65 -11.61
CA ARG A 225 -20.90 11.08 -11.02
C ARG A 225 -22.16 11.86 -11.36
N PHE A 226 -22.09 13.20 -11.40
CA PHE A 226 -23.26 14.08 -11.49
C PHE A 226 -23.35 14.86 -12.81
N ALA A 227 -22.24 15.09 -13.49
CA ALA A 227 -22.18 15.86 -14.73
C ALA A 227 -21.14 15.28 -15.71
N PRO A 228 -21.32 14.05 -16.21
CA PRO A 228 -20.32 13.35 -17.02
C PRO A 228 -19.95 14.10 -18.31
N SER A 229 -20.89 14.84 -18.90
CA SER A 229 -20.65 15.70 -20.06
C SER A 229 -19.59 16.79 -19.83
N ILE A 230 -19.38 17.19 -18.57
CA ILE A 230 -18.35 18.15 -18.14
C ILE A 230 -17.13 17.39 -17.58
N GLY A 231 -17.35 16.29 -16.85
CA GLY A 231 -16.29 15.50 -16.23
C GLY A 231 -15.27 14.95 -17.23
N GLU A 232 -15.72 14.34 -18.32
CA GLU A 232 -14.82 13.73 -19.33
C GLU A 232 -13.82 14.73 -19.97
N PRO A 233 -14.24 15.91 -20.48
CA PRO A 233 -13.29 16.88 -21.01
C PRO A 233 -12.40 17.48 -19.91
N MET A 234 -12.94 17.71 -18.69
CA MET A 234 -12.18 18.27 -17.57
C MET A 234 -11.06 17.34 -17.09
N LEU A 235 -11.23 16.02 -17.21
CA LEU A 235 -10.21 15.06 -16.76
C LEU A 235 -8.85 15.32 -17.40
N LYS A 236 -8.80 15.71 -18.68
CA LYS A 236 -7.53 15.99 -19.37
C LYS A 236 -6.81 17.19 -18.74
N ILE A 237 -7.56 18.24 -18.42
CA ILE A 237 -7.04 19.46 -17.79
C ILE A 237 -6.57 19.14 -16.37
N VAL A 238 -7.40 18.44 -15.60
CA VAL A 238 -7.09 18.00 -14.24
C VAL A 238 -5.86 17.10 -14.21
N ALA A 239 -5.71 16.18 -15.16
CA ALA A 239 -4.54 15.31 -15.23
C ALA A 239 -3.24 16.10 -15.46
N VAL A 240 -3.23 17.06 -16.39
CA VAL A 240 -2.06 17.93 -16.63
C VAL A 240 -1.73 18.76 -15.39
N PHE A 241 -2.75 19.33 -14.75
CA PHE A 241 -2.58 20.07 -13.50
C PHE A 241 -2.00 19.19 -12.39
N LEU A 242 -2.57 18.01 -12.14
CA LEU A 242 -2.11 17.09 -11.10
C LEU A 242 -0.66 16.66 -11.34
N VAL A 243 -0.26 16.38 -12.58
CA VAL A 243 1.13 16.05 -12.92
C VAL A 243 2.07 17.21 -12.59
N ALA A 244 1.75 18.43 -13.01
CA ALA A 244 2.57 19.60 -12.73
C ALA A 244 2.65 19.90 -11.23
N TRP A 245 1.52 19.81 -10.53
CA TRP A 245 1.40 20.07 -9.10
C TRP A 245 2.17 19.05 -8.26
N TRP A 246 1.99 17.75 -8.54
CA TRP A 246 2.75 16.68 -7.88
C TRP A 246 4.25 16.76 -8.20
N SER A 247 4.63 17.17 -9.41
CA SER A 247 6.05 17.33 -9.75
C SER A 247 6.70 18.45 -8.93
N ALA A 248 6.01 19.57 -8.75
CA ALA A 248 6.46 20.67 -7.90
C ALA A 248 6.52 20.25 -6.42
N GLY A 249 5.48 19.57 -5.93
CA GLY A 249 5.42 19.01 -4.58
C GLY A 249 6.58 18.06 -4.31
N ALA A 250 6.80 17.08 -5.18
CA ALA A 250 7.93 16.16 -5.09
C ALA A 250 9.26 16.91 -5.05
N ALA A 251 9.49 17.85 -5.97
CA ALA A 251 10.75 18.61 -6.03
C ALA A 251 11.03 19.41 -4.74
N VAL A 252 10.02 20.03 -4.13
CA VAL A 252 10.18 20.80 -2.89
C VAL A 252 10.32 19.87 -1.69
N ASN A 253 9.42 18.89 -1.58
CA ASN A 253 9.28 18.04 -0.40
C ASN A 253 10.46 17.07 -0.24
N THR A 254 11.06 16.63 -1.35
CA THR A 254 12.26 15.76 -1.33
C THR A 254 13.57 16.54 -1.48
N SER A 255 13.54 17.88 -1.48
CA SER A 255 14.77 18.68 -1.54
C SER A 255 15.60 18.55 -0.26
N ALA A 256 16.87 18.95 -0.30
CA ALA A 256 17.77 18.89 0.86
C ALA A 256 17.28 19.69 2.10
N LYS A 257 16.36 20.63 1.90
CA LYS A 257 15.72 21.41 2.97
C LYS A 257 14.21 21.14 3.03
N GLY A 258 13.74 20.05 2.44
CA GLY A 258 12.33 19.66 2.42
C GLY A 258 11.94 18.83 3.64
N PRO A 259 10.65 18.78 3.98
CA PRO A 259 10.12 17.97 5.10
C PRO A 259 10.47 16.48 4.99
N PHE A 260 10.60 15.96 3.76
CA PHE A 260 10.90 14.56 3.50
C PHE A 260 12.33 14.38 2.99
N ASN A 261 13.26 15.20 3.47
CA ASN A 261 14.69 15.01 3.27
C ASN A 261 15.06 13.58 3.73
N SER A 262 15.35 12.70 2.77
CA SER A 262 15.91 11.39 3.07
C SER A 262 17.22 11.59 3.81
N SER A 263 17.34 11.02 5.01
CA SER A 263 18.44 11.11 6.00
C SER A 263 19.88 10.87 5.52
N CYS A 264 20.17 10.92 4.22
CA CYS A 264 21.49 11.05 3.62
C CYS A 264 22.31 12.22 4.21
N GLY A 265 21.66 13.23 4.81
CA GLY A 265 22.35 14.29 5.56
C GLY A 265 22.61 13.98 7.04
N GLY A 266 21.83 13.08 7.66
CA GLY A 266 21.88 12.78 9.09
C GLY A 266 22.94 11.75 9.52
N SER A 267 23.48 10.97 8.57
CA SER A 267 24.54 10.00 8.87
C SER A 267 25.94 10.62 9.06
N ARG A 268 26.07 11.96 9.02
CA ARG A 268 27.34 12.65 9.31
C ARG A 268 27.61 12.92 10.80
N GLY A 269 26.69 12.59 11.70
CA GLY A 269 26.84 12.81 13.15
C GLY A 269 27.00 11.57 14.03
N ALA A 270 26.73 10.36 13.52
CA ALA A 270 26.82 9.11 14.30
C ALA A 270 28.18 8.42 14.17
N ALA A 271 29.27 9.17 13.99
CA ALA A 271 30.64 8.64 13.95
C ALA A 271 31.26 8.40 15.35
N ASN A 272 30.47 8.40 16.43
CA ASN A 272 30.96 8.08 17.78
C ASN A 272 30.06 7.10 18.56
N GLY A 273 29.13 6.43 17.90
CA GLY A 273 28.46 5.26 18.46
C GLY A 273 28.81 4.09 17.57
N ASP A 274 29.58 3.13 18.09
CA ASP A 274 29.84 1.84 17.47
C ASP A 274 28.53 1.19 17.03
N VAL A 275 28.12 1.43 15.78
CA VAL A 275 27.18 0.57 15.08
C VAL A 275 27.95 -0.71 14.82
N GLN A 276 27.88 -1.62 15.79
CA GLN A 276 28.23 -3.00 15.58
C GLN A 276 27.31 -3.55 14.48
N ILE A 277 27.78 -3.49 13.24
CA ILE A 277 27.42 -4.46 12.21
C ILE A 277 28.33 -5.68 12.40
N PRO A 278 27.97 -6.65 13.25
CA PRO A 278 28.34 -8.02 12.95
C PRO A 278 27.11 -8.91 13.04
N LYS A 279 26.75 -9.55 11.93
CA LYS A 279 26.40 -11.01 11.84
C LYS A 279 25.47 -11.40 10.70
N ILE A 280 24.81 -10.48 9.98
CA ILE A 280 23.99 -10.89 8.82
C ILE A 280 24.83 -11.50 7.68
N LEU A 281 26.11 -11.12 7.53
CA LEU A 281 26.99 -11.73 6.53
C LEU A 281 27.58 -13.10 6.91
N GLU A 282 27.59 -13.49 8.20
CA GLU A 282 28.06 -14.82 8.60
C GLU A 282 27.02 -15.92 8.32
N LEU A 283 25.75 -15.56 8.21
CA LEU A 283 24.66 -16.49 7.87
C LEU A 283 24.71 -17.01 6.42
N PHE A 284 25.48 -16.37 5.53
CA PHE A 284 25.60 -16.76 4.12
C PHE A 284 26.87 -17.54 3.76
N GLY A 285 27.72 -17.88 4.74
CA GLY A 285 28.81 -18.86 4.53
C GLY A 285 29.81 -18.53 3.42
N LEU A 286 29.89 -17.29 2.96
CA LEU A 286 30.91 -16.84 2.02
C LEU A 286 32.13 -16.38 2.82
N GLY A 287 33.07 -17.32 3.03
CA GLY A 287 34.36 -17.04 3.63
C GLY A 287 35.17 -16.06 2.78
N ILE A 288 35.21 -14.79 3.19
CA ILE A 288 36.14 -13.81 2.66
C ILE A 288 37.25 -13.65 3.69
N GLY A 289 38.47 -13.96 3.27
CA GLY A 289 39.66 -13.98 4.12
C GLY A 289 39.93 -12.66 4.85
N GLU A 290 40.52 -12.79 6.03
CA GLU A 290 40.98 -11.71 6.91
C GLU A 290 41.71 -10.60 6.11
N ARG A 291 41.12 -9.40 6.11
CA ARG A 291 41.85 -8.18 5.75
C ARG A 291 42.34 -7.52 7.03
N LYS A 292 43.66 -7.25 7.08
CA LYS A 292 44.30 -6.45 8.12
C LYS A 292 43.69 -5.04 8.19
N PRO A 293 43.55 -4.44 9.39
CA PRO A 293 43.07 -3.07 9.55
C PRO A 293 44.07 -2.10 8.90
N VAL A 294 43.54 -1.18 8.09
CA VAL A 294 44.28 -0.03 7.56
C VAL A 294 43.99 1.14 8.49
N GLU A 295 45.06 1.66 9.08
CA GLU A 295 45.11 2.86 9.92
C GLU A 295 44.83 4.08 9.03
N ALA A 296 43.69 4.75 9.27
CA ALA A 296 43.28 5.94 8.54
C ALA A 296 43.58 7.18 9.40
N ASP A 297 44.81 7.69 9.28
CA ASP A 297 45.18 9.01 9.76
C ASP A 297 44.79 10.08 8.71
N GLY A 298 44.01 11.06 9.17
CA GLY A 298 44.00 12.43 8.65
C GLY A 298 43.33 12.67 7.30
N LEU A 299 42.06 13.09 7.33
CA LEU A 299 41.53 14.01 6.32
C LEU A 299 40.35 14.81 6.88
N ASP A 300 40.67 15.84 7.64
CA ASP A 300 39.78 16.97 7.88
C ASP A 300 39.81 17.91 6.65
N ASP A 301 38.69 18.61 6.46
CA ASP A 301 38.49 19.78 5.58
C ASP A 301 38.32 19.55 4.06
N LEU A 302 37.05 19.49 3.63
CA LEU A 302 36.42 20.54 2.79
C LEU A 302 35.04 20.04 2.33
N HIS A 303 33.95 20.61 2.83
CA HIS A 303 32.69 20.65 2.06
C HIS A 303 31.81 21.84 2.46
N THR A 304 32.02 22.95 1.77
CA THR A 304 31.00 23.97 1.53
C THR A 304 30.09 23.48 0.40
N CYS A 305 28.83 23.21 0.71
CA CYS A 305 27.76 23.09 -0.29
C CYS A 305 26.90 24.36 -0.22
N SER A 306 26.99 25.19 -1.26
CA SER A 306 26.04 26.27 -1.55
C SER A 306 24.92 25.76 -2.45
#